data_AF-A0A392SZA2-F1
#
_entry.id   AF-A0A392SZA2-F1
#
_cell.length_a   1.000
_cell.length_b   1.000
_cell.length_c   1.000
_cell.angle_alpha   90.00
_cell.angle_beta   90.00
_cell.angle_gamma   90.00
#
_symmetry.space_group_name_H-M   'P 1'
#
loop_
_entity.id
_entity.type
_entity.pdbx_description
1 polymer ?
#
loop_
_entity_poly.entity_id
_entity_poly.type
_entity_poly.pdbx_seq_one_letter_code
_entity_poly.pdbx_strand_id
1 'polypeptide(L)' 'LSGIYWWYKTASHAAELTAGYYNPCNRDGYAAIVAMLKRNGVSLNIACVDLHTLNQHEGFPEPFADPERLVWQVSI' A
#
# COMPACT_ATOMS: atom_id res chain seq x y z
N LEU A 1 -6.17 -6.09 4.87
CA LEU A 1 -5.46 -4.83 5.18
C LEU A 1 -6.10 -3.69 4.37
N SER A 2 -5.98 -2.46 4.85
CA SER A 2 -6.43 -1.27 4.11
C SER A 2 -5.43 -0.93 3.01
N GLY A 3 -5.88 -0.66 1.79
CA GLY A 3 -5.02 -0.20 0.70
C GLY A 3 -4.64 1.26 0.88
N ILE A 4 -3.55 1.53 1.59
CA ILE A 4 -3.04 2.89 1.83
C ILE A 4 -2.13 3.27 0.66
N TYR A 5 -2.75 3.64 -0.46
CA TYR A 5 -2.04 3.95 -1.70
C TYR A 5 -1.66 5.42 -1.82
N TRP A 6 -2.22 6.34 -1.03
CA TRP A 6 -1.90 7.77 -1.08
C TRP A 6 -0.59 8.07 -0.31
N TRP A 7 0.18 9.06 -0.77
CA TRP A 7 1.57 9.35 -0.32
C TRP A 7 2.63 8.27 -0.63
N TYR A 8 2.26 7.18 -1.30
CA TYR A 8 3.16 6.07 -1.65
C TYR A 8 4.34 6.47 -2.56
N LYS A 9 4.19 7.49 -3.41
CA LYS A 9 5.28 7.97 -4.28
C LYS A 9 6.27 8.89 -3.56
N THR A 10 6.03 9.24 -2.30
CA THR A 10 6.92 10.09 -1.51
C THR A 10 7.93 9.26 -0.74
N ALA A 11 9.12 9.79 -0.48
CA ALA A 11 10.14 9.04 0.27
C ALA A 11 9.67 8.65 1.69
N SER A 12 8.78 9.43 2.29
CA SER A 12 8.31 9.21 3.65
C SER A 12 7.18 8.20 3.77
N HIS A 13 6.39 7.95 2.72
CA HIS A 13 5.21 7.07 2.79
C HIS A 13 4.30 7.45 3.98
N ALA A 14 4.06 8.75 4.18
CA ALA A 14 3.52 9.30 5.42
C ALA A 14 2.21 8.65 5.89
N ALA A 15 1.30 8.33 4.96
CA ALA A 15 0.04 7.66 5.30
C ALA A 15 0.26 6.26 5.88
N GLU A 16 1.15 5.47 5.28
CA GLU A 16 1.50 4.12 5.75
C GLU A 16 2.12 4.19 7.14
N LEU A 17 3.07 5.11 7.37
CA LEU A 17 3.71 5.30 8.67
C LEU A 17 2.70 5.65 9.77
N THR A 18 1.79 6.59 9.50
CA THR A 18 0.75 6.99 10.48
C THR A 18 -0.28 5.90 10.76
N ALA A 19 -0.53 5.01 9.80
CA ALA A 19 -1.37 3.84 9.97
C ALA A 19 -0.67 2.66 10.66
N GLY A 20 0.63 2.78 10.93
CA GLY A 20 1.43 1.76 11.62
C GLY A 20 2.18 0.79 10.69
N TYR A 21 2.12 0.99 9.37
CA TYR A 21 2.97 0.27 8.43
C TYR A 21 4.29 1.02 8.27
N TYR A 22 5.36 0.53 8.91
CA TYR A 22 6.69 1.11 8.78
C TYR A 22 7.31 0.74 7.42
N ASN A 23 6.83 1.38 6.36
CA ASN A 23 7.18 1.15 4.95
C ASN A 23 7.82 2.40 4.28
N PRO A 24 8.92 2.98 4.79
CA PRO A 24 9.61 4.06 4.08
C PRO A 24 10.27 3.54 2.78
N CYS A 25 10.66 4.44 1.88
CA CYS A 25 11.16 4.06 0.55
C CYS A 25 12.39 3.13 0.52
N ASN A 26 13.13 3.02 1.63
CA ASN A 26 14.32 2.18 1.78
C ASN A 26 14.10 0.90 2.59
N ARG A 27 12.85 0.54 2.91
CA ARG A 27 12.51 -0.68 3.66
C ARG A 27 11.16 -1.23 3.22
N ASP A 28 11.13 -2.54 2.99
CA ASP A 28 9.85 -3.25 2.85
C ASP A 28 9.17 -3.40 4.23
N GLY A 29 8.13 -2.61 4.47
CA GLY A 29 7.33 -2.63 5.69
C GLY A 29 6.32 -3.78 5.77
N TYR A 30 6.02 -4.45 4.66
CA TYR A 30 5.03 -5.53 4.58
C TYR A 30 5.64 -6.93 4.69
N ALA A 31 6.91 -7.09 4.31
CA ALA A 31 7.60 -8.39 4.28
C ALA A 31 7.44 -9.21 5.58
N ALA A 32 7.61 -8.57 6.75
CA ALA A 32 7.48 -9.26 8.03
C ALA A 32 6.04 -9.75 8.30
N ILE A 33 5.04 -8.96 7.92
CA ILE A 33 3.61 -9.30 8.07
C ILE A 33 3.27 -10.46 7.13
N VAL A 34 3.65 -10.35 5.85
CA VAL A 34 3.44 -11.39 4.84
C VAL A 34 4.11 -12.71 5.24
N ALA A 35 5.34 -12.67 5.72
CA ALA A 35 6.05 -13.86 6.20
C ALA A 35 5.34 -14.52 7.40
N MET A 36 4.81 -13.72 8.32
CA MET A 36 4.04 -14.22 9.46
C MET A 36 2.72 -14.87 9.01
N LEU A 37 1.97 -14.25 8.09
CA LEU A 37 0.72 -14.81 7.57
C LEU A 37 0.96 -16.10 6.79
N LYS A 38 2.00 -16.13 5.94
CA LYS A 38 2.40 -17.32 5.16
C LYS A 38 2.76 -18.50 6.05
N ARG A 39 3.47 -18.26 7.16
CA ARG A 39 3.79 -19.30 8.16
C ARG A 39 2.56 -19.92 8.81
N ASN A 40 1.47 -19.17 8.92
CA ASN A 40 0.22 -19.61 9.54
C ASN A 40 -0.82 -20.07 8.50
N GLY A 41 -0.48 -20.13 7.21
CA GLY A 41 -1.41 -20.51 6.15
C GLY A 41 -2.58 -19.53 5.96
N VAL A 42 -2.40 -18.27 6.37
CA VAL A 42 -3.44 -17.23 6.27
C VAL A 42 -3.26 -16.41 5.00
N SER A 43 -4.34 -16.25 4.24
CA SER A 43 -4.36 -15.38 3.06
C SER A 43 -4.50 -13.91 3.45
N LEU A 44 -3.74 -13.05 2.78
CA LEU A 44 -3.86 -11.60 2.90
C LEU A 44 -4.82 -11.06 1.84
N ASN A 45 -5.87 -10.35 2.26
CA ASN A 45 -6.75 -9.60 1.37
C ASN A 45 -6.55 -8.09 1.59
N ILE A 46 -6.33 -7.32 0.53
CA ILE A 46 -6.23 -5.87 0.58
C ILE A 46 -7.43 -5.26 -0.12
N ALA A 47 -8.18 -4.46 0.63
CA ALA A 47 -9.22 -3.63 0.07
C ALA A 47 -8.55 -2.44 -0.64
N CYS A 48 -8.40 -2.54 -1.96
CA CYS A 48 -8.03 -1.41 -2.80
C CYS A 48 -9.30 -0.87 -3.48
N VAL A 49 -9.40 0.45 -3.59
CA VAL A 49 -10.39 1.09 -4.47
C VAL A 49 -10.03 0.72 -5.91
N ASP A 50 -11.05 0.50 -6.73
CA ASP A 50 -10.89 0.21 -8.16
C ASP A 50 -9.96 1.26 -8.81
N LEU A 51 -8.86 0.80 -9.42
CA LEU A 51 -7.86 1.68 -10.05
C LEU A 51 -8.49 2.60 -11.09
N HIS A 52 -9.58 2.16 -11.72
CA HIS A 52 -10.32 2.95 -12.68
C HIS A 52 -11.02 4.17 -12.02
N THR A 53 -11.44 4.08 -10.76
CA THR A 53 -12.04 5.20 -10.02
C THR A 53 -11.00 6.26 -9.64
N LEU A 54 -9.74 5.87 -9.44
CA LEU A 54 -8.63 6.80 -9.14
C LEU A 54 -8.24 7.64 -10.36
N ASN A 55 -8.31 7.07 -11.56
CA ASN A 55 -8.08 7.80 -12.81
C ASN A 55 -9.22 8.77 -13.18
N GLN A 56 -10.41 8.65 -12.57
CA GLN A 56 -11.56 9.53 -12.85
C GLN A 56 -11.52 10.85 -12.07
N HIS A 57 -10.67 10.97 -11.05
CA HIS A 57 -10.47 12.22 -10.31
C HIS A 57 -9.47 13.14 -11.02
N GLU A 58 -9.71 13.47 -12.29
CA GLU A 58 -8.92 14.48 -13.03
C GLU A 58 -9.05 15.91 -12.45
N GLY A 59 -9.92 16.10 -11.44
CA GLY A 59 -10.07 17.37 -10.72
C GLY A 59 -9.17 17.55 -9.49
N PHE A 60 -8.42 16.53 -9.04
CA PHE A 60 -7.53 16.62 -7.86
C PHE A 60 -6.15 16.02 -8.17
N PRO A 61 -5.14 16.84 -8.50
CA PRO A 61 -3.86 16.35 -9.05
C PRO A 61 -2.88 15.71 -8.06
N GLU A 62 -3.19 15.59 -6.76
CA GLU A 62 -2.13 15.45 -5.74
C GLU A 62 -2.20 14.29 -4.72
N PRO A 63 -2.92 13.16 -4.91
CA PRO A 63 -2.57 12.00 -4.12
C PRO A 63 -1.30 11.45 -4.76
N PHE A 64 -0.13 11.64 -4.13
CA PHE A 64 1.15 11.01 -4.53
C PHE A 64 1.05 9.47 -4.45
N ALA A 65 0.18 8.90 -5.27
CA ALA A 65 -0.41 7.60 -5.08
C ALA A 65 0.15 6.59 -6.07
N ASP A 66 0.26 5.36 -5.60
CA ASP A 66 0.70 4.22 -6.42
C ASP A 66 0.04 2.91 -5.94
N PRO A 67 -1.27 2.74 -6.22
CA PRO A 67 -1.99 1.53 -5.85
C PRO A 67 -1.40 0.26 -6.48
N GLU A 68 -0.86 0.34 -7.71
CA GLU A 68 -0.25 -0.81 -8.39
C GLU A 68 1.00 -1.29 -7.66
N ARG A 69 1.91 -0.37 -7.28
CA ARG A 69 3.09 -0.73 -6.50
C ARG A 69 2.73 -1.29 -5.13
N LEU A 70 1.72 -0.72 -4.46
CA LEU A 70 1.26 -1.24 -3.19
C LEU A 70 0.80 -2.70 -3.33
N VAL A 71 -0.03 -3.00 -4.35
CA VAL A 71 -0.50 -4.36 -4.64
C VAL A 71 0.67 -5.29 -4.98
N TRP A 72 1.68 -4.80 -5.71
CA TRP A 72 2.86 -5.61 -6.02
C TRP A 72 3.66 -6.00 -4.77
N GLN A 73 3.90 -5.06 -3.83
CA GLN A 73 4.73 -5.31 -2.64
C GLN A 73 4.06 -6.26 -1.63
N VAL A 74 2.74 -6.23 -1.52
CA VAL A 74 1.94 -7.02 -0.58
C VAL A 74 1.51 -8.39 -1.11
N SER A 75 1.66 -8.62 -2.42
CA SER A 75 1.32 -9.90 -3.04
C SER A 75 2.29 -10.99 -2.56
N ILE A 76 1.75 -12.17 -2.22
CA ILE A 76 2.47 -13.31 -1.61
C ILE A 76 2.93 -14.31 -2.67
#